data_AF-A0A4R9M029-F1
#
_entry.id   AF-A0A4R9M029-F1
#
_cell.length_a   1.000
_cell.length_b   1.000
_cell.length_c   1.000
_cell.angle_alpha   90.00
_cell.angle_beta   90.00
_cell.angle_gamma   90.00
#
_symmetry.space_group_name_H-M   'P 1'
#
loop_
_entity.id
_entity.type
_entity.pdbx_description
1 polymer ?
#
loop_
_entity_poly.entity_id
_entity_poly.type
_entity_poly.pdbx_seq_one_letter_code
_entity_poly.pdbx_strand_id
1 'polypeptide(L)'
;MTPLKAALSISYLCVLFYCLVLSTSGIAERQILEKEYLRISEEVERLSIENQVLEEKEKRLQNDEYALEQEARKYYLLSENAHVLKFEESKSLQEEEKKLPMPKAAGLEVNLSLKEPPLFLLRFFYLTFSVFLCLGIYWKLKSLPPTSNPKRLN
;
A
#
# COMPACT_ATOMS: atom_id res chain seq x y z
N MET A 1 24.90 32.84 -30.94
CA MET A 1 24.22 31.54 -30.67
C MET A 1 22.91 31.52 -31.41
N THR A 2 22.55 30.44 -32.11
CA THR A 2 21.23 30.32 -32.75
C THR A 2 20.15 30.14 -31.67
N PRO A 3 18.94 30.69 -31.86
CA PRO A 3 17.85 30.61 -30.87
C PRO A 3 17.49 29.16 -30.52
N LEU A 4 17.62 28.26 -31.51
CA LEU A 4 17.39 26.84 -31.36
C LEU A 4 18.39 26.16 -30.40
N LYS A 5 19.67 26.55 -30.44
CA LYS A 5 20.69 25.99 -29.53
C LYS A 5 20.47 26.42 -28.09
N ALA A 6 20.05 27.67 -27.87
CA ALA A 6 19.73 28.18 -26.54
C ALA A 6 18.48 27.49 -25.94
N ALA A 7 17.43 27.32 -26.73
CA ALA A 7 16.24 26.59 -26.32
C ALA A 7 16.55 25.12 -25.97
N LEU A 8 17.37 24.44 -26.79
CA LEU A 8 17.79 23.07 -26.53
C LEU A 8 18.61 22.94 -25.23
N SER A 9 19.60 23.82 -25.00
CA SER A 9 20.39 23.76 -23.75
C SER A 9 19.54 23.98 -22.50
N ILE A 10 18.54 24.85 -22.58
CA ILE A 10 17.64 25.13 -21.46
C ILE A 10 16.69 23.97 -21.21
N SER A 11 16.13 23.38 -22.28
CA SER A 11 15.31 22.17 -22.17
C SER A 11 16.09 21.01 -21.55
N TYR A 12 17.37 20.86 -21.92
CA TYR A 12 18.26 19.84 -21.36
C TYR A 12 18.50 20.06 -19.86
N LEU A 13 18.76 21.30 -19.43
CA LEU A 13 18.89 21.63 -18.00
C LEU A 13 17.60 21.39 -17.22
N CYS A 14 16.43 21.68 -17.81
CA CYS A 14 15.15 21.37 -17.19
C CYS A 14 14.92 19.87 -17.04
N VAL A 15 15.26 19.06 -18.05
CA VAL A 15 15.16 17.59 -17.96
C VAL A 15 16.10 17.04 -16.90
N LEU A 16 17.35 17.53 -16.83
CA LEU A 16 18.29 17.10 -15.79
C LEU A 16 17.80 17.47 -14.39
N PHE A 17 17.30 18.69 -14.19
CA PHE A 17 16.75 19.11 -12.91
C PHE A 17 15.52 18.28 -12.53
N TYR A 18 14.62 18.00 -13.47
CA TYR A 18 13.48 17.11 -13.26
C TYR A 18 13.95 15.70 -12.84
N CYS A 19 14.92 15.13 -13.56
CA CYS A 19 15.43 13.80 -13.24
C CYS A 19 16.10 13.76 -11.86
N LEU A 20 16.85 14.79 -11.47
CA LEU A 20 17.54 14.80 -10.17
C LEU A 20 16.61 15.09 -8.99
N VAL A 21 15.66 16.03 -9.15
CA VAL A 21 14.83 16.52 -8.03
C VAL A 21 13.52 15.74 -7.89
N LEU A 22 12.91 15.31 -9.01
CA LEU A 22 11.59 14.67 -8.99
C LEU A 22 11.66 13.13 -9.09
N SER A 23 12.77 12.54 -9.55
CA SER A 23 12.90 11.07 -9.54
C SER A 23 13.18 10.52 -8.14
N THR A 24 13.80 11.30 -7.25
CA THR A 24 14.04 10.92 -5.86
C THR A 24 12.73 10.67 -5.10
N SER A 25 11.64 11.33 -5.51
CA SER A 25 10.31 11.10 -4.96
C SER A 25 9.81 9.66 -5.19
N GLY A 26 10.12 9.04 -6.33
CA GLY A 26 9.73 7.65 -6.60
C GLY A 26 10.49 6.65 -5.74
N ILE A 27 11.71 7.00 -5.30
CA ILE A 27 12.52 6.18 -4.40
C ILE A 27 11.96 6.26 -2.98
N ALA A 28 11.57 7.45 -2.52
CA ALA A 28 10.97 7.65 -1.22
C ALA A 28 9.63 6.90 -1.07
N GLU A 29 8.74 7.01 -2.08
CA GLU A 29 7.48 6.25 -2.12
C GLU A 29 7.71 4.73 -2.10
N ARG A 30 8.71 4.25 -2.86
CA ARG A 30 9.10 2.83 -2.84
C ARG A 30 9.60 2.37 -1.49
N GLN A 31 10.40 3.16 -0.79
CA GLN A 31 10.91 2.80 0.53
C GLN A 31 9.81 2.74 1.59
N ILE A 32 8.81 3.61 1.51
CA ILE A 32 7.64 3.55 2.39
C ILE A 32 6.85 2.28 2.11
N LEU A 33 6.57 2.01 0.83
CA LEU A 33 5.82 0.83 0.42
C LEU A 33 6.55 -0.47 0.76
N GLU A 34 7.88 -0.50 0.66
CA GLU A 34 8.71 -1.65 1.03
C GLU A 34 8.64 -1.94 2.54
N LYS A 35 8.64 -0.90 3.38
CA LYS A 35 8.46 -1.05 4.84
C LYS A 35 7.08 -1.57 5.19
N GLU A 36 6.04 -1.07 4.53
CA GLU A 36 4.67 -1.54 4.73
C GLU A 36 4.53 -3.00 4.30
N TYR A 37 5.11 -3.36 3.14
CA TYR A 37 5.13 -4.72 2.65
C TYR A 37 5.82 -5.67 3.63
N LEU A 38 7.01 -5.29 4.14
CA LEU A 38 7.74 -6.10 5.12
C LEU A 38 6.91 -6.33 6.38
N ARG A 39 6.30 -5.28 6.93
CA ARG A 39 5.44 -5.38 8.11
C ARG A 39 4.27 -6.34 7.89
N ILE A 40 3.57 -6.22 6.76
CA ILE A 40 2.45 -7.10 6.43
C ILE A 40 2.94 -8.54 6.25
N SER A 41 4.09 -8.74 5.62
CA SER A 41 4.66 -10.08 5.43
C SER A 41 5.01 -10.76 6.75
N GLU A 42 5.55 -10.03 7.73
CA GLU A 42 5.82 -10.53 9.08
C GLU A 42 4.52 -10.86 9.83
N GLU A 43 3.49 -10.01 9.69
CA GLU A 43 2.17 -10.26 10.30
C GLU A 43 1.50 -11.52 9.71
N VAL A 44 1.62 -11.74 8.40
CA VAL A 44 1.12 -12.95 7.74
C VAL A 44 1.88 -14.19 8.20
N GLU A 45 3.21 -14.13 8.31
CA GLU A 45 4.01 -15.25 8.80
C GLU A 45 3.61 -15.61 10.24
N ARG A 46 3.49 -14.62 11.12
CA ARG A 46 3.05 -14.82 12.50
C ARG A 46 1.67 -15.48 12.57
N LEU A 47 0.70 -14.99 11.79
CA LEU A 47 -0.65 -15.56 11.73
C LEU A 47 -0.67 -16.99 11.17
N SER A 48 0.23 -17.30 10.23
CA SER A 48 0.34 -18.65 9.69
C SER A 48 0.84 -19.65 10.74
N ILE A 49 1.83 -19.25 11.56
CA ILE A 49 2.33 -20.06 12.67
C ILE A 49 1.25 -20.24 13.74
N GLU A 50 0.53 -19.17 14.10
CA GLU A 50 -0.54 -19.24 15.09
C GLU A 50 -1.67 -20.20 14.65
N ASN A 51 -2.06 -20.15 13.37
CA ASN A 51 -3.03 -21.10 12.82
C ASN A 51 -2.55 -22.56 12.90
N GLN A 52 -1.28 -22.83 12.57
CA GLN A 52 -0.73 -24.19 12.68
C GLN A 52 -0.77 -24.70 14.12
N VAL A 53 -0.40 -23.85 15.09
CA VAL A 53 -0.45 -24.19 16.52
C VAL A 53 -1.88 -24.47 16.97
N LEU A 54 -2.85 -23.68 16.51
CA LEU A 54 -4.26 -23.89 16.82
C LEU A 54 -4.78 -25.20 16.20
N GLU A 55 -4.42 -25.50 14.96
CA GLU A 55 -4.80 -26.74 14.28
C GLU A 55 -4.22 -27.97 15.01
N GLU A 56 -2.98 -27.90 15.48
CA GLU A 56 -2.39 -28.96 16.31
C GLU A 56 -3.10 -29.13 17.65
N LYS A 57 -3.47 -28.03 18.31
CA LYS A 57 -4.21 -28.06 19.57
C LYS A 57 -5.61 -28.65 19.38
N GLU A 58 -6.29 -28.29 18.30
CA GLU A 58 -7.60 -28.84 17.95
C GLU A 58 -7.52 -30.35 17.73
N LYS A 59 -6.52 -30.84 16.99
CA LYS A 59 -6.29 -32.28 16.79
C LYS A 59 -6.03 -33.02 18.11
N ARG A 60 -5.29 -32.42 19.03
CA ARG A 60 -5.04 -33.01 20.36
C ARG A 60 -6.32 -33.08 21.18
N LEU A 61 -7.10 -31.99 21.22
CA LEU A 61 -8.37 -31.94 21.96
C LEU A 61 -9.40 -32.93 21.39
N GLN A 62 -9.51 -33.07 20.07
CA GLN A 62 -10.39 -34.07 19.45
C GLN A 62 -10.01 -35.50 19.84
N ASN A 63 -8.71 -35.80 19.91
CA ASN A 63 -8.24 -37.11 20.37
C ASN A 63 -8.54 -37.34 21.85
N ASP A 64 -8.36 -36.32 22.69
CA ASP A 64 -8.66 -36.39 24.13
C ASP A 64 -10.16 -36.57 24.39
N GLU A 65 -11.03 -35.85 23.66
CA GLU A 65 -12.48 -36.00 23.75
C GLU A 65 -12.91 -37.41 23.33
N TYR A 66 -12.35 -37.93 22.24
CA TYR A 66 -12.61 -39.30 21.80
C TYR A 66 -12.14 -40.36 22.80
N ALA A 67 -10.97 -40.15 23.41
CA ALA A 67 -10.44 -41.02 24.46
C ALA A 67 -11.32 -40.98 25.72
N LEU A 68 -11.75 -39.79 26.15
CA LEU A 68 -12.69 -39.60 27.25
C LEU A 68 -14.03 -40.27 26.97
N GLU A 69 -14.53 -40.17 25.74
CA GLU A 69 -15.78 -40.82 25.33
C GLU A 69 -15.64 -42.35 25.39
N GLN A 70 -14.51 -42.90 24.93
CA GLN A 70 -14.24 -44.34 25.05
C GLN A 70 -14.15 -44.81 26.51
N GLU A 71 -13.44 -44.08 27.37
CA GLU A 71 -13.36 -44.41 28.79
C GLU A 71 -14.72 -44.30 29.46
N ALA A 72 -15.48 -43.24 29.21
CA ALA A 72 -16.83 -43.07 29.73
C ALA A 72 -17.75 -44.22 29.29
N ARG A 73 -17.69 -44.66 28.03
CA ARG A 73 -18.47 -45.81 27.55
C ARG A 73 -18.09 -47.11 28.28
N LYS A 74 -16.80 -47.31 28.58
CA LYS A 74 -16.31 -48.47 29.33
C LYS A 74 -16.76 -48.48 30.79
N TYR A 75 -16.71 -47.33 31.47
CA TYR A 75 -17.09 -47.23 32.88
C TYR A 75 -18.60 -47.14 33.13
N TYR A 76 -19.37 -46.58 32.18
CA TYR A 76 -20.82 -46.41 32.30
C TYR A 76 -21.66 -47.47 31.56
N LEU A 77 -21.04 -48.54 31.02
CA LEU A 77 -21.72 -49.64 30.33
C LEU A 77 -22.72 -49.18 29.25
N LEU A 78 -22.41 -48.08 28.57
CA LEU A 78 -23.24 -47.58 27.47
C LEU A 78 -23.05 -48.53 26.28
N SER A 79 -24.11 -49.27 25.94
CA SER A 79 -24.19 -50.12 24.74
C SER A 79 -23.76 -49.34 23.49
N GLU A 80 -23.16 -50.01 22.50
CA GLU A 80 -22.65 -49.39 21.25
C GLU A 80 -23.68 -48.51 20.51
N ASN A 81 -24.97 -48.69 20.79
CA ASN A 81 -26.10 -47.97 20.18
C ASN A 81 -26.86 -47.06 21.17
N ALA A 82 -26.34 -46.83 22.38
CA ALA A 82 -27.03 -46.02 23.37
C ALA A 82 -26.93 -44.52 23.01
N HIS A 83 -28.08 -43.91 22.73
CA HIS A 83 -28.19 -42.47 22.50
C HIS A 83 -27.68 -41.72 23.73
N VAL A 84 -26.55 -41.03 23.61
CA VAL A 84 -26.09 -40.06 24.60
C VAL A 84 -27.15 -38.96 24.63
N LEU A 85 -27.99 -38.96 25.67
CA LEU A 85 -28.88 -37.85 25.98
C LEU A 85 -27.98 -36.68 26.38
N LYS A 86 -27.54 -35.92 25.39
CA LYS A 86 -27.03 -34.56 25.61
C LYS A 86 -28.20 -33.80 26.21
N PHE A 87 -28.19 -33.63 27.53
CA PHE A 87 -29.07 -32.66 28.15
C PHE A 87 -28.76 -31.33 27.47
N GLU A 88 -29.76 -30.71 26.84
CA GLU A 88 -29.66 -29.30 26.47
C GLU A 88 -29.30 -28.57 27.76
N GLU A 89 -28.03 -28.16 27.89
CA GLU A 89 -27.69 -27.10 28.81
C GLU A 89 -28.70 -26.00 28.53
N SER A 90 -29.46 -25.66 29.56
CA SER A 90 -30.48 -24.64 29.54
C SER A 90 -29.98 -23.46 28.71
N LYS A 91 -30.67 -23.18 27.60
CA LYS A 91 -30.55 -21.95 26.82
C LYS A 91 -30.77 -20.77 27.75
N SER A 92 -29.72 -20.30 28.41
CA SER A 92 -29.76 -19.10 29.22
C SER A 92 -28.44 -18.36 29.20
N LEU A 93 -27.74 -18.38 28.06
CA LEU A 93 -26.62 -17.47 27.73
C LEU A 93 -26.36 -17.28 26.22
N GLN A 94 -27.13 -17.92 25.33
CA GLN A 94 -26.95 -17.82 23.86
C GLN A 94 -27.81 -16.73 23.17
N GLU A 95 -28.33 -15.74 23.89
CA GLU A 95 -29.00 -14.57 23.28
C GLU A 95 -28.12 -13.32 23.13
N GLU A 96 -26.87 -13.31 23.63
CA GLU A 96 -25.93 -12.22 23.34
C GLU A 96 -24.87 -12.56 22.26
N GLU A 97 -24.84 -13.80 21.78
CA GLU A 97 -23.86 -14.27 20.80
C GLU A 97 -24.45 -14.35 19.38
N LYS A 98 -25.09 -13.26 18.94
CA LYS A 98 -25.34 -13.05 17.50
C LYS A 98 -25.29 -11.58 17.11
N LYS A 99 -24.25 -10.90 17.57
CA LYS A 99 -23.70 -9.74 16.87
C LYS A 99 -22.23 -10.02 16.60
N LEU A 100 -21.98 -10.90 15.64
CA LEU A 100 -20.75 -10.81 14.85
C LEU A 100 -20.65 -9.34 14.39
N PRO A 101 -19.63 -8.57 14.78
CA PRO A 101 -19.37 -7.32 14.12
C PRO A 101 -18.94 -7.71 12.71
N MET A 102 -19.90 -7.63 11.78
CA MET A 102 -19.66 -7.48 10.36
C MET A 102 -18.40 -6.62 10.23
N PRO A 103 -17.33 -7.08 9.55
CA PRO A 103 -16.15 -6.24 9.37
C PRO A 103 -16.69 -5.00 8.68
N LYS A 104 -16.73 -3.88 9.42
CA LYS A 104 -17.06 -2.58 8.88
C LYS A 104 -16.14 -2.48 7.68
N ALA A 105 -16.77 -2.49 6.49
CA ALA A 105 -16.12 -2.31 5.22
C ALA A 105 -15.01 -1.32 5.47
N ALA A 106 -13.76 -1.78 5.31
CA ALA A 106 -12.55 -1.06 5.64
C ALA A 106 -12.82 0.38 5.23
N GLY A 107 -13.06 1.21 6.24
CA GLY A 107 -13.44 2.58 6.05
C GLY A 107 -12.28 3.10 5.26
N LEU A 108 -12.53 3.36 3.97
CA LEU A 108 -11.69 4.19 3.14
C LEU A 108 -11.83 5.61 3.67
N GLU A 109 -11.59 5.80 4.96
CA GLU A 109 -10.72 6.84 5.48
C GLU A 109 -9.39 6.51 4.76
N VAL A 110 -9.19 6.88 3.49
CA VAL A 110 -8.88 8.27 3.12
C VAL A 110 -8.45 9.00 4.38
N ASN A 111 -7.39 8.45 4.98
CA ASN A 111 -6.36 9.18 5.67
C ASN A 111 -5.99 10.25 4.66
N LEU A 112 -6.75 11.35 4.72
CA LEU A 112 -6.46 12.64 4.16
C LEU A 112 -5.29 13.16 5.00
N SER A 113 -4.20 12.40 4.94
CA SER A 113 -2.86 12.76 5.34
C SER A 113 -2.47 13.82 4.32
N LEU A 114 -3.05 15.00 4.52
CA LEU A 114 -2.54 16.31 4.13
C LEU A 114 -1.18 16.47 4.83
N LYS A 115 -0.23 15.59 4.49
CA LYS A 115 1.11 15.64 5.07
C LYS A 115 2.14 16.10 4.08
N GLU A 116 1.86 16.02 2.79
CA GLU A 116 2.71 16.59 1.75
C GLU A 116 1.81 17.11 0.62
N PRO A 117 2.06 18.32 0.05
CA PRO A 117 1.35 18.72 -1.16
C PRO A 117 1.54 17.61 -2.19
N PRO A 118 0.47 17.13 -2.84
CA PRO A 118 0.56 15.97 -3.73
C PRO A 118 1.68 16.25 -4.73
N LEU A 119 2.74 15.44 -4.68
CA LEU A 119 3.94 15.60 -5.50
C LEU A 119 3.58 15.68 -7.00
N PHE A 120 2.43 15.12 -7.37
CA PHE A 120 1.79 15.28 -8.66
C PHE A 120 1.56 16.75 -9.07
N LEU A 121 1.12 17.61 -8.16
CA LEU A 121 0.85 19.02 -8.43
C LEU A 121 2.15 19.81 -8.65
N LEU A 122 3.21 19.49 -7.90
CA LEU A 122 4.54 20.05 -8.12
C LEU A 122 5.13 19.58 -9.46
N ARG A 123 4.96 18.29 -9.81
CA ARG A 123 5.32 17.73 -11.12
C ARG A 123 4.60 18.43 -12.26
N PHE A 124 3.28 18.61 -12.14
CA PHE A 124 2.46 19.30 -13.13
C PHE A 124 2.85 20.76 -13.29
N PHE A 125 3.08 21.47 -12.17
CA PHE A 125 3.56 22.85 -12.18
C PHE A 125 4.93 22.97 -12.85
N TYR A 126 5.86 22.06 -12.53
CA TYR A 126 7.18 22.05 -13.15
C TYR A 126 7.12 21.81 -14.67
N LEU A 127 6.34 20.82 -15.10
CA LEU A 127 6.19 20.50 -16.52
C LEU A 127 5.58 21.67 -17.29
N THR A 128 4.48 22.23 -16.79
CA THR A 128 3.83 23.39 -17.42
C THR A 128 4.77 24.60 -17.44
N PHE A 129 5.42 24.94 -16.33
CA PHE A 129 6.38 26.03 -16.26
C PHE A 129 7.57 25.85 -17.20
N SER A 130 8.13 24.65 -17.31
CA SER A 130 9.27 24.38 -18.20
C SER A 130 8.92 24.57 -19.68
N VAL A 131 7.71 24.15 -20.09
CA VAL A 131 7.20 24.37 -21.45
C VAL A 131 6.99 25.86 -21.71
N PHE A 132 6.37 26.58 -20.77
CA PHE A 132 6.21 28.04 -20.86
C PHE A 132 7.56 28.76 -20.96
N LEU A 133 8.55 28.34 -20.20
CA LEU A 133 9.89 28.93 -20.20
C LEU A 133 10.61 28.68 -21.53
N CYS A 134 10.54 27.47 -22.09
CA CYS A 134 11.13 27.16 -23.39
C CYS A 134 10.47 27.96 -24.52
N LEU A 135 9.13 28.04 -24.53
CA LEU A 135 8.39 28.84 -25.50
C LEU A 135 8.67 30.34 -25.35
N GLY A 136 8.67 30.86 -24.13
CA GLY A 136 8.95 32.27 -23.85
C GLY A 136 10.35 32.69 -24.30
N ILE A 137 11.35 31.83 -24.09
CA ILE A 137 12.72 32.08 -24.55
C ILE A 137 12.79 32.02 -26.08
N TYR A 138 12.15 31.05 -26.72
CA TYR A 138 12.11 30.97 -28.19
C TYR A 138 11.47 32.22 -28.81
N TRP A 139 10.33 32.67 -28.27
CA TRP A 139 9.62 33.86 -28.76
C TRP A 139 10.42 35.14 -28.51
N LYS A 140 11.03 35.27 -27.34
CA LYS A 140 11.90 36.42 -27.00
C LYS A 140 13.12 36.48 -27.92
N LEU A 141 13.85 35.38 -28.12
CA LEU A 141 15.00 35.41 -29.03
C LEU A 141 14.60 35.61 -30.50
N LYS A 142 13.38 35.24 -30.91
CA LYS A 142 12.86 35.53 -32.24
C LYS A 142 12.46 37.00 -32.43
N SER A 143 11.99 37.67 -31.37
CA SER A 143 11.59 39.08 -31.42
C SER A 143 12.75 40.05 -31.28
N LEU A 144 13.91 39.60 -30.80
CA LEU A 144 15.12 40.43 -30.80
C LEU A 144 15.60 40.67 -32.25
N PRO A 145 15.87 41.92 -32.66
CA PRO A 145 16.42 42.22 -33.97
C PRO A 145 17.78 41.52 -34.16
N PRO A 146 18.12 41.07 -35.37
CA PRO A 146 19.39 40.40 -35.63
C PRO A 146 20.54 41.38 -35.32
N THR A 147 21.25 41.14 -34.22
CA THR A 147 22.50 41.83 -33.89
C THR A 147 23.63 41.25 -34.73
N SER A 148 23.60 41.51 -36.03
CA SER A 148 24.71 41.27 -36.93
C SER A 148 24.95 42.50 -37.80
N ASN A 149 25.52 43.55 -37.20
CA ASN A 149 26.39 44.44 -37.97
C ASN A 149 27.80 43.85 -37.84
N PRO A 150 28.31 43.09 -38.83
CA PRO A 150 29.74 42.89 -38.92
C PRO A 150 30.34 44.28 -39.14
N LYS A 151 31.04 44.78 -38.13
CA LYS A 151 31.84 46.00 -38.24
C LYS A 151 32.85 45.72 -39.35
N ARG A 152 32.59 46.21 -40.57
CA ARG A 152 33.58 46.24 -41.65
C ARG A 152 34.74 47.08 -41.12
N LEU A 153 35.82 46.42 -40.74
CA LEU A 153 37.13 47.05 -40.61
C LEU A 153 37.52 47.50 -42.01
N ASN A 154 37.51 48.81 -42.23
CA ASN A 154 38.31 49.43 -43.30
C ASN A 154 39.77 49.42 -42.88
#